data_AF-A0A7Y6A701-F1
#
_entry.id   AF-A0A7Y6A701-F1
#
_cell.length_a   1.000
_cell.length_b   1.000
_cell.length_c   1.000
_cell.angle_alpha   90.00
_cell.angle_beta   90.00
_cell.angle_gamma   90.00
#
_symmetry.space_group_name_H-M   'P 1'
#
loop_
_entity.id
_entity.type
_entity.pdbx_description
1 polymer ?
#
loop_
_entity_poly.entity_id
_entity_poly.type
_entity_poly.pdbx_seq_one_letter_code
_entity_poly.pdbx_strand_id
1 'polypeptide(L)'
;MTARVSDAPPPPSLPEPATPPTWSVWVLTVWHPEVGLPVDPVAVLAVDTAADGAPATYLSWVPRTYHRADPWRERLAEGVTPEHLARWQDEEGVCAMAPGMVAPDAVDLRHAAEIVMDGLLAEVIPYLPTAETRA
;
A
#
# COMPACT_ATOMS: atom_id res chain seq x y z
N MET A 1 57.01 13.49 30.87
CA MET A 1 56.58 12.52 29.85
C MET A 1 55.10 12.76 29.60
N THR A 2 54.77 13.57 28.59
CA THR A 2 53.43 14.15 28.35
C THR A 2 52.79 13.41 27.18
N ALA A 3 51.75 12.61 27.44
CA ALA A 3 50.99 11.94 26.38
C ALA A 3 49.93 12.91 25.83
N ARG A 4 49.91 13.09 24.51
CA ARG A 4 48.96 13.93 23.79
C ARG A 4 47.60 13.25 23.72
N VAL A 5 46.55 13.93 24.19
CA VAL A 5 45.16 13.59 23.89
C VAL A 5 44.95 13.87 22.40
N SER A 6 44.60 12.84 21.63
CA SER A 6 44.22 12.97 20.22
C SER A 6 42.82 13.56 20.14
N ASP A 7 42.75 14.77 19.59
CA ASP A 7 41.51 15.44 19.19
C ASP A 7 41.03 14.81 17.87
N ALA A 8 40.21 13.77 17.97
CA ALA A 8 39.50 13.24 16.81
C ALA A 8 38.15 13.96 16.71
N PRO A 9 37.78 14.55 15.56
CA PRO A 9 36.46 15.13 15.40
C PRO A 9 35.39 14.05 15.59
N PRO A 10 34.25 14.38 16.23
CA PRO A 10 33.16 13.41 16.37
C PRO A 10 32.72 12.92 14.98
N PRO A 11 32.32 11.64 14.85
CA PRO A 11 31.81 11.13 13.60
C PRO A 11 30.62 11.98 13.13
N PRO A 12 30.42 12.16 11.81
CA PRO A 12 29.25 12.87 11.31
C PRO A 12 27.99 12.18 11.82
N SER A 13 27.15 12.92 12.53
CA SER A 13 25.82 12.46 12.92
C SER A 13 25.10 12.01 11.64
N LEU A 14 24.73 10.73 11.57
CA LEU A 14 23.83 10.26 10.53
C LEU A 14 22.54 11.09 10.62
N PRO A 15 21.94 11.50 9.49
CA PRO A 15 20.65 12.19 9.52
C PRO A 15 19.68 11.34 10.34
N GLU A 16 18.97 11.97 11.28
CA GLU A 16 17.89 11.32 12.03
C GLU A 16 16.95 10.61 11.06
N PRO A 17 16.42 9.43 11.41
CA PRO A 17 15.46 8.76 10.55
C PRO A 17 14.31 9.74 10.29
N ALA A 18 14.08 10.05 9.01
CA ALA A 18 12.90 10.79 8.59
C ALA A 18 11.69 10.14 9.27
N THR A 19 10.85 10.96 9.91
CA THR A 19 9.65 10.48 10.60
C THR A 19 8.93 9.50 9.68
N PRO A 20 8.64 8.27 10.13
CA PRO A 20 8.02 7.28 9.27
C PRO A 20 6.72 7.86 8.72
N PRO A 21 6.41 7.62 7.44
CA PRO A 21 5.18 8.13 6.85
C PRO A 21 3.99 7.67 7.70
N THR A 22 3.04 8.58 7.99
CA THR A 22 1.79 8.28 8.71
C THR A 22 0.81 7.48 7.85
N TRP A 23 1.24 7.04 6.67
CA TRP A 23 0.44 6.40 5.65
C TRP A 23 0.55 4.89 5.74
N SER A 24 -0.59 4.23 5.64
CA SER A 24 -0.69 2.79 5.46
C SER A 24 -1.36 2.50 4.13
N VAL A 25 -0.81 1.54 3.38
CA VAL A 25 -1.41 1.05 2.14
C VAL A 25 -1.82 -0.40 2.34
N TRP A 26 -3.02 -0.74 1.87
CA TRP A 26 -3.63 -2.05 1.99
C TRP A 26 -4.08 -2.53 0.62
N VAL A 27 -3.74 -3.76 0.28
CA VAL A 27 -4.27 -4.47 -0.88
C VAL A 27 -5.52 -5.21 -0.44
N LEU A 28 -6.65 -4.87 -1.05
CA LEU A 28 -7.93 -5.51 -0.80
C LEU A 28 -8.05 -6.72 -1.72
N THR A 29 -8.16 -7.90 -1.13
CA THR A 29 -8.22 -9.18 -1.86
C THR A 29 -9.55 -9.88 -1.65
N VAL A 30 -9.89 -10.78 -2.58
CA VAL A 30 -11.06 -11.66 -2.51
C VAL A 30 -10.70 -13.11 -2.78
N TRP A 31 -11.61 -14.01 -2.42
CA TRP A 31 -11.46 -15.45 -2.59
C TRP A 31 -11.14 -15.85 -4.03
N HIS A 32 -10.00 -16.52 -4.22
CA HIS A 32 -9.64 -17.13 -5.48
C HIS A 32 -10.04 -18.63 -5.45
N PRO A 33 -11.01 -19.08 -6.26
CA PRO A 33 -11.57 -20.42 -6.14
C PRO A 33 -10.56 -21.54 -6.43
N GLU A 34 -9.59 -21.30 -7.30
CA GLU A 34 -8.58 -22.31 -7.69
C GLU A 34 -7.47 -22.46 -6.64
N VAL A 35 -7.21 -21.39 -5.87
CA VAL A 35 -6.18 -21.39 -4.81
C VAL A 35 -6.81 -21.75 -3.47
N GLY A 36 -8.09 -21.47 -3.29
CA GLY A 36 -8.82 -21.71 -2.04
C GLY A 36 -8.42 -20.72 -0.94
N LEU A 37 -8.03 -19.50 -1.30
CA LEU A 37 -7.58 -18.44 -0.38
C LEU A 37 -8.00 -17.05 -0.89
N PRO A 38 -8.17 -16.04 -0.01
CA PRO A 38 -8.48 -14.65 -0.40
C PRO A 38 -7.23 -13.90 -0.87
N VAL A 39 -6.77 -14.23 -2.08
CA VAL A 39 -5.51 -13.70 -2.65
C VAL A 39 -5.71 -12.94 -3.96
N ASP A 40 -6.92 -12.88 -4.52
CA ASP A 40 -7.21 -12.20 -5.78
C ASP A 40 -7.34 -10.68 -5.54
N PRO A 41 -6.39 -9.84 -5.98
CA PRO A 41 -6.42 -8.40 -5.69
C PRO A 41 -7.53 -7.69 -6.47
N VAL A 42 -8.28 -6.82 -5.80
CA VAL A 42 -9.39 -6.07 -6.43
C VAL A 42 -9.32 -4.57 -6.26
N ALA A 43 -8.57 -4.09 -5.25
CA ALA A 43 -8.37 -2.67 -5.00
C ALA A 43 -7.14 -2.43 -4.12
N VAL A 44 -6.69 -1.18 -4.11
CA VAL A 44 -5.67 -0.67 -3.20
C VAL A 44 -6.26 0.50 -2.42
N LEU A 45 -6.19 0.42 -1.10
CA LEU A 45 -6.65 1.43 -0.16
C LEU A 45 -5.43 2.07 0.52
N ALA A 46 -5.25 3.37 0.33
CA ALA A 46 -4.30 4.17 1.10
C ALA A 46 -5.05 4.97 2.18
N VAL A 47 -4.49 4.99 3.38
CA VAL A 47 -5.05 5.67 4.55
C VAL A 47 -3.96 6.49 5.20
N ASP A 48 -4.24 7.77 5.46
CA ASP A 48 -3.43 8.59 6.35
C ASP A 48 -3.98 8.51 7.77
N THR A 49 -3.18 8.00 8.69
CA THR A 49 -3.53 7.91 10.12
C THR A 49 -2.88 9.03 10.93
N ALA A 50 -2.50 10.15 10.31
CA ALA A 50 -2.05 11.33 11.03
C ALA A 50 -3.04 11.71 12.15
N ALA A 51 -2.50 11.95 13.35
CA ALA A 51 -3.27 12.02 14.59
C ALA A 51 -4.26 13.21 14.68
N ASP A 52 -4.16 14.19 13.77
CA ASP A 52 -4.82 15.49 13.89
C ASP A 52 -5.95 15.71 12.87
N GLY A 53 -6.69 14.66 12.47
CA GLY A 53 -7.83 14.82 11.58
C GLY A 53 -8.66 13.56 11.33
N ALA A 54 -9.72 13.72 10.54
CA ALA A 54 -10.41 12.57 9.94
C ALA A 54 -9.44 11.85 8.99
N PRO A 55 -9.34 10.51 9.04
CA PRO A 55 -8.40 9.78 8.20
C PRO A 55 -8.68 10.08 6.73
N ALA A 56 -7.68 10.63 6.04
CA ALA A 56 -7.75 10.81 4.61
C ALA A 56 -7.61 9.44 3.96
N THR A 57 -8.48 9.12 3.01
CA THR A 57 -8.46 7.83 2.32
C THR A 57 -8.45 8.02 0.82
N TYR A 58 -7.71 7.17 0.13
CA TYR A 58 -7.72 7.06 -1.31
C TYR A 58 -7.88 5.60 -1.72
N LEU A 59 -8.72 5.35 -2.71
CA LEU A 59 -9.07 4.01 -3.15
C LEU A 59 -8.91 3.90 -4.66
N SER A 60 -7.97 3.07 -5.10
CA SER A 60 -7.78 2.68 -6.50
C SER A 60 -8.41 1.32 -6.71
N TRP A 61 -9.28 1.18 -7.71
CA TRP A 61 -9.95 -0.08 -8.04
C TRP A 61 -9.33 -0.70 -9.29
N VAL A 62 -9.21 -2.03 -9.30
CA VAL A 62 -9.10 -2.79 -10.55
C VAL A 62 -10.34 -2.49 -11.40
N PRO A 63 -10.25 -2.41 -12.75
CA PRO A 63 -11.34 -1.94 -13.61
C PRO A 63 -12.73 -2.51 -13.28
N ARG A 64 -13.75 -1.63 -13.31
CA ARG A 64 -15.10 -1.87 -12.77
C ARG A 64 -15.85 -3.07 -13.36
N THR A 65 -15.41 -3.60 -14.50
CA THR A 65 -15.92 -4.85 -15.10
C THR A 65 -15.66 -6.07 -14.22
N TYR A 66 -14.83 -5.94 -13.18
CA TYR A 66 -14.56 -7.01 -12.23
C TYR A 66 -15.64 -7.06 -11.13
N HIS A 67 -16.63 -7.94 -11.31
CA HIS A 67 -17.71 -8.20 -10.35
C HIS A 67 -17.21 -8.82 -9.04
N ARG A 68 -16.04 -9.48 -9.05
CA ARG A 68 -15.46 -10.07 -7.84
C ARG A 68 -15.14 -9.02 -6.75
N ALA A 69 -15.08 -7.74 -7.12
CA ALA A 69 -14.89 -6.63 -6.20
C ALA A 69 -16.15 -6.20 -5.43
N ASP A 70 -17.34 -6.72 -5.78
CA ASP A 70 -18.63 -6.30 -5.19
C ASP A 70 -18.67 -6.41 -3.64
N PRO A 71 -18.15 -7.47 -3.00
CA PRO A 71 -18.09 -7.55 -1.54
C PRO A 71 -17.34 -6.38 -0.89
N TRP A 72 -16.25 -5.90 -1.51
CA TRP A 72 -15.51 -4.74 -1.03
C TRP A 72 -16.26 -3.43 -1.30
N ARG A 73 -16.96 -3.33 -2.44
CA ARG A 73 -17.76 -2.13 -2.77
C ARG A 73 -18.88 -1.91 -1.75
N GLU A 74 -19.54 -2.99 -1.33
CA GLU A 74 -20.57 -2.94 -0.28
C GLU A 74 -19.98 -2.50 1.06
N ARG A 75 -18.85 -3.07 1.48
CA ARG A 75 -18.17 -2.72 2.73
C ARG A 75 -17.70 -1.26 2.78
N LEU A 76 -17.24 -0.74 1.65
CA LEU A 76 -16.70 0.61 1.53
C LEU A 76 -17.77 1.68 1.25
N ALA A 77 -19.04 1.27 1.03
CA ALA A 77 -20.13 2.19 0.72
C ALA A 77 -20.41 3.21 1.84
N GLU A 78 -20.18 2.80 3.09
CA GLU A 78 -20.38 3.64 4.28
C GLU A 78 -19.13 4.46 4.66
N GLY A 79 -18.02 4.29 3.93
CA GLY A 79 -16.74 4.91 4.20
C GLY A 79 -15.80 4.04 5.04
N VAL A 80 -14.61 4.58 5.32
CA VAL A 80 -13.51 3.88 5.99
C VAL A 80 -13.17 4.59 7.29
N THR A 81 -13.16 3.85 8.40
CA THR A 81 -12.69 4.31 9.71
C THR A 81 -11.56 3.43 10.23
N PRO A 82 -10.80 3.85 11.24
CA PRO A 82 -9.77 3.01 11.85
C PRO A 82 -10.34 1.71 12.44
N GLU A 83 -11.56 1.74 12.99
CA GLU A 83 -12.25 0.56 13.51
C GLU A 83 -12.61 -0.41 12.38
N HIS A 84 -13.01 0.10 11.21
CA HIS A 84 -13.21 -0.74 10.03
C HIS A 84 -11.92 -1.44 9.61
N LEU A 85 -10.80 -0.72 9.57
CA LEU A 85 -9.50 -1.29 9.21
C LEU A 85 -9.06 -2.37 10.20
N ALA A 86 -9.17 -2.11 11.50
CA ALA A 86 -8.81 -3.08 12.52
C ALA A 86 -9.67 -4.35 12.39
N ARG A 87 -10.99 -4.19 12.22
CA ARG A 87 -11.90 -5.30 12.00
C ARG A 87 -11.55 -6.11 10.75
N TRP A 88 -11.28 -5.45 9.62
CA TRP A 88 -10.97 -6.13 8.36
C TRP A 88 -9.60 -6.80 8.35
N GLN A 89 -8.66 -6.39 9.21
CA GLN A 89 -7.37 -7.07 9.41
C GLN A 89 -7.54 -8.41 10.13
N ASP A 90 -8.47 -8.48 11.07
CA ASP A 90 -8.71 -9.68 11.89
C ASP A 90 -9.78 -10.62 11.29
N GLU A 91 -10.54 -10.15 10.29
CA GLU A 91 -11.59 -10.93 9.63
C GLU A 91 -10.98 -12.00 8.68
N GLU A 92 -11.39 -13.26 8.88
CA GLU A 92 -11.15 -14.35 7.93
C GLU A 92 -12.39 -14.58 7.05
N GLY A 93 -12.19 -14.90 5.77
CA GLY A 93 -13.28 -15.30 4.88
C GLY A 93 -13.07 -14.96 3.42
N VAL A 94 -14.14 -14.46 2.78
CA VAL A 94 -14.17 -14.17 1.33
C VAL A 94 -13.34 -12.95 0.97
N CYS A 95 -13.14 -12.02 1.90
CA CYS A 95 -12.35 -10.81 1.74
C CYS A 95 -11.21 -10.81 2.74
N ALA A 96 -10.04 -10.30 2.35
CA ALA A 96 -8.92 -10.08 3.24
C ALA A 96 -8.18 -8.78 2.88
N MET A 97 -7.40 -8.28 3.83
CA MET A 97 -6.46 -7.19 3.59
C MET A 97 -5.03 -7.70 3.71
N ALA A 98 -4.23 -7.43 2.68
CA ALA A 98 -2.80 -7.66 2.74
C ALA A 98 -2.06 -6.31 2.85
N PRO A 99 -0.95 -6.22 3.60
CA PRO A 99 -0.17 -5.00 3.67
C PRO A 99 0.43 -4.69 2.30
N GLY A 100 0.23 -3.46 1.83
CA GLY A 100 0.91 -2.91 0.66
C GLY A 100 2.19 -2.19 1.07
N MET A 101 3.24 -2.33 0.27
CA MET A 101 4.49 -1.62 0.51
C MET A 101 4.33 -0.15 0.11
N VAL A 102 4.46 0.76 1.07
CA VAL A 102 4.51 2.20 0.79
C VAL A 102 5.87 2.51 0.18
N ALA A 103 5.87 2.96 -1.08
CA ALA A 103 7.10 3.34 -1.75
C ALA A 103 7.66 4.65 -1.12
N PRO A 104 8.98 4.74 -0.88
CA PRO A 104 9.58 5.90 -0.21
C PRO A 104 9.53 7.18 -1.04
N ASP A 105 9.26 7.07 -2.34
CA ASP A 105 9.08 8.16 -3.29
C ASP A 105 7.62 8.56 -3.50
N ALA A 106 6.67 7.94 -2.79
CA ALA A 106 5.28 8.35 -2.79
C ALA A 106 5.17 9.81 -2.31
N VAL A 107 4.46 10.63 -3.08
CA VAL A 107 4.38 12.09 -2.86
C VAL A 107 3.11 12.45 -2.09
N ASP A 108 2.06 11.64 -2.26
CA ASP A 108 0.78 11.75 -1.56
C ASP A 108 0.12 10.36 -1.47
N LEU A 109 -1.02 10.29 -0.77
CA LEU A 109 -1.80 9.05 -0.59
C LEU A 109 -2.23 8.40 -1.91
N ARG A 110 -2.58 9.23 -2.90
CA ARG A 110 -2.99 8.74 -4.21
C ARG A 110 -1.81 8.09 -4.90
N HIS A 111 -0.67 8.79 -4.95
CA HIS A 111 0.55 8.27 -5.53
C HIS A 111 0.98 6.96 -4.87
N ALA A 112 0.90 6.87 -3.54
CA ALA A 112 1.19 5.64 -2.81
C ALA A 112 0.28 4.47 -3.24
N ALA A 113 -1.03 4.69 -3.38
CA ALA A 113 -1.96 3.65 -3.82
C ALA A 113 -1.75 3.25 -5.29
N GLU A 114 -1.52 4.22 -6.19
CA GLU A 114 -1.35 3.93 -7.61
C GLU A 114 -0.03 3.19 -7.89
N ILE A 115 1.06 3.48 -7.18
CA ILE A 115 2.32 2.71 -7.30
C ILE A 115 2.07 1.22 -7.00
N VAL A 116 1.33 0.93 -5.93
CA VAL A 116 1.01 -0.46 -5.55
C VAL A 116 0.06 -1.08 -6.57
N MET A 117 -0.94 -0.33 -7.06
CA MET A 117 -1.86 -0.80 -8.10
C MET A 117 -1.11 -1.14 -9.40
N ASP A 118 -0.21 -0.26 -9.85
CA ASP A 118 0.61 -0.46 -11.04
C ASP A 118 1.49 -1.72 -10.89
N GLY A 119 2.08 -1.94 -9.71
CA GLY A 119 2.82 -3.16 -9.40
C GLY A 119 1.96 -4.43 -9.51
N LEU A 120 0.77 -4.42 -8.91
CA LEU A 120 -0.17 -5.55 -8.99
C LEU A 120 -0.58 -5.84 -10.44
N LEU A 121 -0.91 -4.79 -11.21
CA LEU A 121 -1.31 -4.95 -12.61
C LEU A 121 -0.14 -5.43 -13.49
N ALA A 122 1.09 -5.03 -13.19
CA ALA A 122 2.28 -5.51 -13.90
C ALA A 122 2.54 -7.01 -13.65
N GLU A 123 2.24 -7.53 -12.46
CA GLU A 123 2.34 -8.97 -12.16
C GLU A 123 1.24 -9.79 -12.84
N VAL A 124 0.04 -9.21 -12.97
CA VAL A 124 -1.15 -9.89 -13.53
C VAL A 124 -1.20 -9.82 -15.06
N ILE A 125 -0.54 -8.86 -15.70
CA ILE A 125 -0.45 -8.76 -17.17
C ILE A 125 0.83 -9.47 -17.65
N PRO A 126 0.76 -10.74 -18.10
CA PRO A 126 1.87 -11.34 -18.80
C PRO A 126 2.08 -10.57 -20.11
N TYR A 127 3.17 -9.81 -20.18
CA TYR A 127 3.70 -9.20 -21.41
C TYR A 127 2.67 -8.45 -22.27
N LEU A 128 2.53 -7.14 -22.04
CA LEU A 128 2.26 -6.29 -23.20
C LEU A 128 3.44 -6.49 -24.18
N PRO A 129 3.19 -6.82 -25.46
CA PRO A 129 4.26 -6.83 -26.44
C PRO A 129 4.86 -5.43 -26.43
N THR A 130 6.15 -5.33 -26.09
CA THR A 130 6.94 -4.12 -26.28
C THR A 130 6.67 -3.68 -27.70
N ALA A 131 6.03 -2.52 -27.88
CA ALA A 131 5.60 -2.05 -29.19
C ALA A 131 6.73 -2.32 -30.19
N GLU A 132 6.49 -3.24 -31.14
CA GLU A 132 7.44 -3.46 -32.21
C GLU A 132 7.63 -2.09 -32.86
N THR A 133 8.85 -1.56 -32.72
CA THR A 133 9.33 -0.44 -33.51
C THR A 133 9.07 -0.81 -34.97
N ARG A 134 8.00 -0.25 -35.54
CA ARG A 134 7.78 -0.27 -36.98
C ARG A 134 8.96 0.46 -37.61
N ALA A 135 9.90 -0.33 -38.12
CA ALA A 135 10.87 0.10 -39.13
C ALA A 135 10.24 -0.06 -40.52
#